data_AF-A0A498EB44-F1
#
_entry.id   AF-A0A498EB44-F1
#
_cell.length_a   1.000
_cell.length_b   1.000
_cell.length_c   1.000
_cell.angle_alpha   90.00
_cell.angle_beta   90.00
_cell.angle_gamma   90.00
#
_symmetry.space_group_name_H-M   'P 1'
#
loop_
_entity.id
_entity.type
_entity.pdbx_description
1 polymer ?
#
loop_
_entity_poly.entity_id
_entity_poly.type
_entity_poly.pdbx_seq_one_letter_code
_entity_poly.pdbx_strand_id
1 'polypeptide(L)'
;MHQIIYALVTASTTDQALSRTADVFDQHYVTVDDDSTTVAGSARWCDLPVAEPVDSEDGQELLERGWQVTTREFERNLERVREGVDDLDAAAIMRDEDLVRHACHNLGAYRGPVVYLYDEFADGVRHRERLEQLVESNDHLWIVPADVHY
;
A
#
# COMPACT_ATOMS: atom_id res chain seq x y z
N MET A 1 -3.47 -7.69 11.73
CA MET A 1 -4.61 -6.97 11.12
C MET A 1 -4.53 -7.18 9.63
N HIS A 2 -5.59 -7.66 8.96
CA HIS A 2 -5.59 -7.87 7.51
C HIS A 2 -5.84 -6.56 6.76
N GLN A 3 -5.06 -6.32 5.72
CA GLN A 3 -5.10 -5.11 4.90
C GLN A 3 -4.78 -5.45 3.44
N ILE A 4 -5.52 -4.87 2.50
CA ILE A 4 -5.16 -4.92 1.08
C ILE A 4 -4.15 -3.82 0.78
N ILE A 5 -3.02 -4.22 0.19
CA ILE A 5 -2.03 -3.35 -0.44
C ILE A 5 -1.84 -3.80 -1.89
N TYR A 6 -1.12 -3.02 -2.70
CA TYR A 6 -0.93 -3.32 -4.11
C TYR A 6 0.56 -3.24 -4.48
N ALA A 7 1.00 -4.21 -5.28
CA ALA A 7 2.30 -4.18 -5.94
C ALA A 7 2.15 -3.69 -7.37
N LEU A 8 3.06 -2.80 -7.79
CA LEU A 8 3.22 -2.32 -9.16
C LEU A 8 4.44 -3.02 -9.76
N VAL A 9 4.20 -3.95 -10.69
CA VAL A 9 5.25 -4.82 -11.23
C VAL A 9 5.26 -4.81 -12.75
N THR A 10 6.45 -4.77 -13.35
CA THR A 10 6.58 -4.90 -14.81
C THR A 10 6.43 -6.36 -15.22
N ALA A 11 5.43 -6.67 -16.04
CA ALA A 11 5.16 -8.03 -16.49
C ALA A 11 4.47 -8.05 -17.87
N SER A 12 4.66 -9.14 -18.62
CA SER A 12 3.99 -9.37 -19.91
C SER A 12 2.74 -10.23 -19.77
N THR A 13 2.55 -10.91 -18.64
CA THR A 13 1.40 -11.79 -18.36
C THR A 13 0.99 -11.71 -16.89
N THR A 14 -0.25 -12.09 -16.60
CA THR A 14 -0.79 -12.25 -15.23
C THR A 14 0.09 -13.16 -14.37
N ASP A 15 0.48 -14.33 -14.88
CA ASP A 15 1.35 -15.27 -14.13
C ASP A 15 2.71 -14.65 -13.77
N GLN A 16 3.29 -13.86 -14.68
CA GLN A 16 4.54 -13.17 -14.40
C GLN A 16 4.35 -12.05 -13.38
N ALA A 17 3.22 -11.33 -13.42
CA ALA A 17 2.89 -10.30 -12.43
C ALA A 17 2.75 -10.91 -11.02
N LEU A 18 2.04 -12.04 -10.91
CA LEU A 18 1.89 -12.77 -9.65
C LEU A 18 3.25 -13.27 -9.13
N SER A 19 4.05 -13.88 -10.01
CA SER A 19 5.39 -14.36 -9.64
C SER A 19 6.30 -13.24 -9.13
N ARG A 20 6.25 -12.05 -9.74
CA ARG A 20 7.06 -10.90 -9.32
C ARG A 20 6.55 -10.26 -8.04
N THR A 21 5.24 -10.27 -7.82
CA THR A 21 4.65 -9.77 -6.56
C THR A 21 5.17 -10.54 -5.36
N ALA A 22 5.53 -11.81 -5.54
CA ALA A 22 6.19 -12.60 -4.50
C ALA A 22 7.58 -12.11 -4.09
N ASP A 23 8.27 -11.38 -4.97
CA ASP A 23 9.54 -10.75 -4.63
C ASP A 23 9.34 -9.38 -3.94
N VAL A 24 8.16 -8.75 -4.13
CA VAL A 24 7.79 -7.45 -3.54
C VAL A 24 7.38 -7.60 -2.07
N PHE A 25 6.60 -8.64 -1.76
CA PHE A 25 6.10 -8.88 -0.42
C PHE A 25 6.79 -10.11 0.20
N ASP A 26 7.38 -9.97 1.40
CA ASP A 26 7.95 -11.09 2.16
C ASP A 26 6.83 -11.97 2.77
N GLN A 27 7.15 -13.09 3.43
CA GLN A 27 6.30 -14.24 3.86
C GLN A 27 4.92 -14.01 4.57
N HIS A 28 4.39 -12.80 4.64
CA HIS A 28 3.14 -12.44 5.34
C HIS A 28 2.10 -11.78 4.40
N TYR A 29 2.02 -12.22 3.15
CA TYR A 29 0.98 -11.81 2.21
C TYR A 29 0.29 -13.02 1.56
N VAL A 30 -0.94 -12.81 1.13
CA VAL A 30 -1.77 -13.75 0.38
C VAL A 30 -2.29 -12.99 -0.85
N THR A 31 -2.00 -13.47 -2.05
CA THR A 31 -2.59 -12.93 -3.27
C THR A 31 -4.03 -13.39 -3.42
N VAL A 32 -4.83 -12.65 -4.19
CA VAL A 32 -6.27 -12.92 -4.29
C VAL A 32 -6.56 -14.29 -4.92
N ASP A 33 -5.67 -14.82 -5.77
CA ASP A 33 -5.78 -16.16 -6.39
C ASP A 33 -5.43 -17.33 -5.46
N ASP A 34 -4.97 -17.08 -4.23
CA ASP A 34 -4.64 -18.16 -3.29
C ASP A 34 -5.90 -18.74 -2.62
N ASP A 35 -6.43 -19.81 -3.23
CA ASP A 35 -7.57 -20.58 -2.71
C ASP A 35 -7.21 -21.51 -1.53
N SER A 36 -5.96 -21.54 -1.07
CA SER A 36 -5.53 -22.41 0.04
C SER A 36 -5.95 -21.88 1.42
N THR A 37 -6.41 -20.63 1.49
CA THR A 37 -6.83 -19.95 2.73
C THR A 37 -8.31 -19.60 2.71
N THR A 38 -8.97 -19.78 3.87
CA THR A 38 -10.38 -19.45 4.08
C THR A 38 -10.59 -18.12 4.81
N VAL A 39 -9.50 -17.40 5.13
CA VAL A 39 -9.53 -16.20 5.99
C VAL A 39 -8.81 -14.98 5.39
N ALA A 40 -8.19 -15.13 4.22
CA ALA A 40 -7.42 -14.11 3.51
C ALA A 40 -7.65 -14.23 1.98
N GLY A 41 -7.15 -13.28 1.19
CA GLY A 41 -7.28 -13.35 -0.28
C GLY A 41 -8.73 -13.27 -0.77
N SER A 42 -9.10 -14.05 -1.78
CA SER A 42 -10.46 -14.09 -2.34
C SER A 42 -11.53 -14.37 -1.28
N ALA A 43 -11.25 -15.23 -0.28
CA ALA A 43 -12.20 -15.55 0.78
C ALA A 43 -12.62 -14.35 1.66
N ARG A 44 -11.79 -13.29 1.69
CA ARG A 44 -12.04 -12.07 2.47
C ARG A 44 -12.40 -10.88 1.58
N TRP A 45 -11.87 -10.83 0.37
CA TRP A 45 -11.94 -9.66 -0.51
C TRP A 45 -12.60 -9.96 -1.87
N CYS A 46 -13.40 -11.04 -1.95
CA CYS A 46 -14.14 -11.70 -3.06
C CYS A 46 -14.33 -10.98 -4.42
N ASP A 47 -14.32 -9.66 -4.47
CA ASP A 47 -14.59 -8.83 -5.65
C ASP A 47 -13.32 -8.16 -6.23
N LEU A 48 -12.12 -8.43 -5.68
CA LEU A 48 -10.88 -7.91 -6.26
C LEU A 48 -10.39 -8.79 -7.43
N PRO A 49 -9.91 -8.19 -8.53
CA PRO A 49 -9.26 -8.96 -9.58
C PRO A 49 -7.91 -9.52 -9.08
N VAL A 50 -7.44 -10.58 -9.72
CA VAL A 50 -6.19 -11.26 -9.34
C VAL A 50 -4.96 -10.40 -9.64
N ALA A 51 -4.90 -9.85 -10.85
CA ALA A 51 -3.91 -8.87 -11.28
C ALA A 51 -4.44 -8.21 -12.56
N GLU A 52 -4.20 -6.91 -12.70
CA GLU A 52 -4.69 -6.14 -13.86
C GLU A 52 -3.55 -5.33 -14.48
N PRO A 53 -3.50 -5.19 -15.82
CA PRO A 53 -2.70 -4.16 -16.46
C PRO A 53 -3.10 -2.79 -15.92
N VAL A 54 -2.14 -1.94 -15.59
CA VAL A 54 -2.44 -0.62 -15.01
C VAL A 54 -3.24 0.26 -15.98
N ASP A 55 -3.10 0.05 -17.29
CA ASP A 55 -3.86 0.77 -18.32
C ASP A 55 -5.29 0.26 -18.54
N SER A 56 -5.71 -0.83 -17.86
CA SER A 56 -7.10 -1.29 -17.86
C SER A 56 -7.99 -0.41 -16.96
N GLU A 57 -9.31 -0.46 -17.18
CA GLU A 57 -10.28 0.28 -16.35
C GLU A 57 -10.19 -0.16 -14.88
N ASP A 58 -10.19 -1.48 -14.65
CA ASP A 58 -10.06 -2.06 -13.31
C ASP A 58 -8.68 -1.74 -12.70
N GLY A 59 -7.61 -1.79 -13.49
CA GLY A 59 -6.26 -1.44 -13.05
C GLY A 59 -6.13 0.01 -12.57
N GLN A 60 -6.73 0.95 -13.30
CA GLN A 60 -6.79 2.36 -12.90
C GLN A 60 -7.62 2.56 -11.62
N GLU A 61 -8.73 1.84 -11.45
CA GLU A 61 -9.53 1.91 -10.23
C GLU A 61 -8.74 1.45 -9.00
N LEU A 62 -8.00 0.35 -9.10
CA LEU A 62 -7.12 -0.13 -8.02
C LEU A 62 -6.00 0.86 -7.71
N LEU A 63 -5.40 1.44 -8.74
CA LEU A 63 -4.32 2.43 -8.59
C LEU A 63 -4.81 3.67 -7.84
N GLU A 64 -5.95 4.21 -8.28
CA GLU A 64 -6.58 5.38 -7.67
C GLU A 64 -7.00 5.07 -6.23
N ARG A 65 -7.60 3.91 -5.97
CA ARG A 65 -7.94 3.47 -4.62
C ARG A 65 -6.71 3.38 -3.72
N GLY A 66 -5.62 2.73 -4.16
CA GLY A 66 -4.39 2.62 -3.40
C GLY A 66 -3.75 3.98 -3.09
N TRP A 67 -3.78 4.89 -4.07
CA TRP A 67 -3.26 6.25 -3.90
C TRP A 67 -4.11 7.10 -2.95
N GLN A 68 -5.44 7.02 -3.06
CA GLN A 68 -6.38 7.72 -2.18
C GLN A 68 -6.21 7.29 -0.72
N VAL A 69 -6.05 5.99 -0.45
CA VAL A 69 -5.85 5.51 0.92
C VAL A 69 -4.48 5.95 1.46
N THR A 70 -3.42 5.84 0.66
CA THR A 70 -2.07 6.33 1.04
C THR A 70 -2.11 7.81 1.40
N THR A 71 -2.77 8.64 0.57
CA THR A 71 -2.90 10.08 0.81
C THR A 71 -3.71 10.38 2.06
N ARG A 72 -4.86 9.70 2.26
CA ARG A 72 -5.71 9.89 3.44
C ARG A 72 -4.98 9.54 4.73
N GLU A 73 -4.24 8.43 4.76
CA GLU A 73 -3.45 8.07 5.94
C GLU A 73 -2.34 9.08 6.20
N PHE A 74 -1.68 9.58 5.16
CA PHE A 74 -0.68 10.65 5.32
C PHE A 74 -1.30 11.92 5.91
N GLU A 75 -2.40 12.41 5.34
CA GLU A 75 -3.10 13.62 5.81
C GLU A 75 -3.58 13.47 7.26
N ARG A 76 -4.16 12.32 7.61
CA ARG A 76 -4.60 12.01 8.98
C ARG A 76 -3.46 12.04 9.98
N ASN A 77 -2.32 11.43 9.65
CA ASN A 77 -1.15 11.46 10.53
C ASN A 77 -0.54 12.87 10.60
N LEU A 78 -0.56 13.63 9.50
CA LEU A 78 -0.05 15.00 9.46
C LEU A 78 -0.90 15.93 10.34
N GLU A 79 -2.22 15.85 10.25
CA GLU A 79 -3.14 16.61 11.09
C GLU A 79 -2.88 16.33 12.58
N ARG A 80 -2.75 15.06 12.94
CA ARG A 80 -2.43 14.64 14.32
C ARG A 80 -1.11 15.20 14.83
N VAL A 81 -0.09 15.27 13.99
CA VAL A 81 1.19 15.89 14.36
C VAL A 81 1.05 17.40 14.52
N ARG A 82 0.28 18.07 13.65
CA ARG A 82 0.05 19.52 13.74
C ARG A 82 -0.68 19.91 15.03
N GLU A 83 -1.81 19.26 15.31
CA GLU A 83 -2.57 19.47 16.54
C GLU A 83 -1.71 19.15 17.78
N GLY A 84 -1.02 18.01 17.76
CA GLY A 84 -0.18 17.58 18.86
C GLY A 84 1.00 18.51 19.16
N VAL A 85 1.63 19.08 18.15
CA VAL A 85 2.74 20.04 18.33
C VAL A 85 2.25 21.39 18.85
N ASP A 86 1.03 21.79 18.50
CA ASP A 86 0.44 23.03 18.97
C ASP A 86 -0.05 22.93 20.43
N ASP A 87 -0.56 21.76 20.84
CA ASP A 87 -1.23 21.58 22.14
C ASP A 87 -0.37 20.90 23.23
N LEU A 88 0.65 20.11 22.86
CA LEU A 88 1.40 19.29 23.82
C LEU A 88 2.83 19.78 24.03
N ASP A 89 3.34 19.57 25.26
CA ASP A 89 4.76 19.74 25.55
C ASP A 89 5.60 18.54 25.10
N ALA A 90 6.93 18.72 25.08
CA ALA A 90 7.85 17.68 24.66
C ALA A 90 7.74 16.39 25.52
N ALA A 91 7.41 16.50 26.81
CA ALA A 91 7.31 15.35 27.69
C ALA A 91 6.04 14.54 27.40
N ALA A 92 4.93 15.19 27.08
CA ALA A 92 3.69 14.57 26.63
C ALA A 92 3.89 13.87 25.28
N ILE A 93 4.54 14.53 24.31
CA ILE A 93 4.89 13.90 23.02
C ILE A 93 5.81 12.69 23.23
N MET A 94 6.79 12.77 24.14
CA MET A 94 7.66 11.63 24.49
C MET A 94 6.91 10.45 25.10
N ARG A 95 5.80 10.70 25.81
CA ARG A 95 4.89 9.65 26.33
C ARG A 95 3.93 9.12 25.28
N ASP A 96 3.98 9.66 24.06
CA ASP A 96 3.04 9.35 22.98
C ASP A 96 1.60 9.70 23.35
N GLU A 97 1.42 10.77 24.14
CA GLU A 97 0.09 11.35 24.36
C GLU A 97 -0.51 11.75 23.02
N ASP A 98 -1.81 11.49 22.89
CA ASP A 98 -2.55 11.57 21.64
C ASP A 98 -1.82 10.93 20.44
N LEU A 99 -1.03 9.88 20.63
CA LEU A 99 -0.36 9.14 19.54
C LEU A 99 0.47 10.03 18.59
N VAL A 100 0.96 11.18 19.06
CA VAL A 100 1.69 12.14 18.22
C VAL A 100 3.02 11.53 17.76
N ARG A 101 3.73 10.83 18.65
CA ARG A 101 4.99 10.17 18.32
C ARG A 101 4.76 9.00 17.35
N HIS A 102 3.67 8.26 17.53
CA HIS A 102 3.24 7.24 16.57
C HIS A 102 2.93 7.85 15.19
N ALA A 103 2.22 8.98 15.13
CA ALA A 103 1.93 9.67 13.88
C ALA A 103 3.20 10.16 13.16
N CYS A 104 4.19 10.68 13.91
CA CYS A 104 5.51 11.01 13.36
C CYS A 104 6.22 9.80 12.74
N HIS A 105 6.16 8.63 13.39
CA HIS A 105 6.70 7.39 12.84
C HIS A 105 6.01 7.03 11.51
N ASN A 106 4.68 7.12 11.46
CA ASN A 106 3.90 6.81 10.27
C ASN A 106 4.18 7.76 9.11
N LEU A 107 4.32 9.07 9.36
CA LEU A 107 4.69 10.04 8.33
C LEU A 107 6.06 9.75 7.69
N GLY A 108 6.99 9.22 8.50
CA GLY A 108 8.33 8.83 8.04
C GLY A 108 8.43 7.41 7.49
N ALA A 109 7.33 6.64 7.46
CA ALA A 109 7.37 5.23 7.10
C ALA A 109 7.61 5.04 5.60
N TYR A 110 8.54 4.14 5.26
CA TYR A 110 8.83 3.72 3.89
C TYR A 110 7.99 2.49 3.49
N ARG A 111 7.50 1.76 4.48
CA ARG A 111 6.73 0.53 4.36
C ARG A 111 5.88 0.33 5.60
N GLY A 112 4.90 -0.56 5.52
CA GLY A 112 4.03 -0.92 6.63
C GLY A 112 2.57 -0.47 6.42
N PRO A 113 1.77 -0.41 7.49
CA PRO A 113 0.31 -0.33 7.40
C PRO A 113 -0.22 0.98 6.81
N VAL A 114 0.61 2.03 6.71
CA VAL A 114 0.21 3.34 6.18
C VAL A 114 0.59 3.55 4.72
N VAL A 115 1.25 2.56 4.08
CA VAL A 115 1.66 2.61 2.68
C VAL A 115 0.95 1.49 1.93
N TYR A 116 0.19 1.84 0.89
CA TYR A 116 -0.68 0.90 0.19
C TYR A 116 -0.21 0.55 -1.23
N LEU A 117 0.76 1.28 -1.78
CA LEU A 117 1.32 1.04 -3.10
C LEU A 117 2.82 0.78 -2.96
N TYR A 118 3.31 -0.28 -3.59
CA TYR A 118 4.72 -0.66 -3.62
C TYR A 118 5.18 -0.85 -5.05
N ASP A 119 6.42 -0.47 -5.34
CA ASP A 119 7.05 -0.79 -6.62
C ASP A 119 7.64 -2.22 -6.63
N GLU A 120 8.18 -2.64 -7.78
CA GLU A 120 8.75 -3.97 -7.98
C GLU A 120 9.96 -4.27 -7.07
N PHE A 121 10.49 -3.27 -6.35
CA PHE A 121 11.64 -3.40 -5.46
C PHE A 121 11.24 -3.33 -3.98
N ALA A 122 9.95 -3.50 -3.67
CA ALA A 122 9.39 -3.42 -2.33
C ALA A 122 9.54 -2.02 -1.67
N ASP A 123 9.73 -0.96 -2.46
CA ASP A 123 9.73 0.40 -1.94
C ASP A 123 8.33 1.01 -2.01
N GLY A 124 7.95 1.70 -0.94
CA GLY A 124 6.65 2.32 -0.81
C GLY A 124 6.51 3.57 -1.68
N VAL A 125 5.46 3.65 -2.47
CA VAL A 125 5.13 4.84 -3.27
C VAL A 125 4.50 5.90 -2.37
N ARG A 126 5.25 6.97 -2.08
CA ARG A 126 4.90 7.96 -1.04
C ARG A 126 4.55 9.35 -1.55
N HIS A 127 4.80 9.63 -2.82
CA HIS A 127 4.51 10.93 -3.42
C HIS A 127 4.05 10.76 -4.87
N ARG A 128 3.20 11.70 -5.32
CA ARG A 128 2.49 11.61 -6.59
C ARG A 128 3.45 11.49 -7.79
N GLU A 129 4.53 12.25 -7.79
CA GLU A 129 5.54 12.23 -8.85
C GLU A 129 6.17 10.83 -9.04
N ARG A 130 6.38 10.07 -7.96
CA ARG A 130 6.91 8.70 -8.07
C ARG A 130 5.89 7.77 -8.72
N LEU A 131 4.63 7.90 -8.33
CA LEU A 131 3.54 7.11 -8.92
C LEU A 131 3.43 7.39 -10.42
N GLU A 132 3.40 8.67 -10.81
CA GLU A 132 3.33 9.09 -12.21
C GLU A 132 4.52 8.59 -13.02
N GLN A 133 5.75 8.70 -12.47
CA GLN A 133 6.95 8.14 -13.11
C GLN A 133 6.84 6.64 -13.34
N LEU A 134 6.32 5.86 -12.38
CA LEU A 134 6.18 4.41 -12.53
C LEU A 134 5.20 4.07 -13.66
N VAL A 135 4.06 4.78 -13.71
CA VAL A 135 3.02 4.56 -14.73
C VAL A 135 3.51 4.98 -16.12
N GLU A 136 4.17 6.13 -16.25
CA GLU A 136 4.65 6.64 -17.55
C GLU A 136 5.84 5.86 -18.10
N SER A 137 6.66 5.24 -17.24
CA SER A 137 7.89 4.56 -17.66
C SER A 137 7.70 3.10 -18.07
N ASN A 138 6.51 2.53 -17.87
CA ASN A 138 6.24 1.10 -18.09
C ASN A 138 4.92 0.87 -18.84
N ASP A 139 5.01 0.64 -20.15
CA ASP A 139 3.88 0.19 -21.00
C ASP A 139 3.35 -1.22 -20.64
N HIS A 140 4.01 -1.89 -19.69
CA HIS A 140 3.70 -3.24 -19.23
C HIS A 140 3.64 -3.30 -17.70
N LEU A 141 3.17 -2.22 -17.07
CA LEU A 141 2.95 -2.18 -15.63
C LEU A 141 1.66 -2.92 -15.26
N TRP A 142 1.74 -3.78 -14.25
CA TRP A 142 0.61 -4.48 -13.67
C TRP A 142 0.43 -4.08 -12.22
N ILE A 143 -0.82 -4.05 -11.77
CA ILE A 143 -1.18 -3.88 -10.37
C ILE A 143 -1.72 -5.20 -9.80
N VAL A 144 -1.15 -5.63 -8.68
CA VAL A 144 -1.51 -6.90 -8.02
C VAL A 144 -1.95 -6.61 -6.59
N PRO A 145 -3.23 -6.84 -6.23
CA PRO A 145 -3.68 -6.77 -4.85
C PRO A 145 -3.12 -7.92 -4.02
N ALA A 146 -2.67 -7.59 -2.82
CA ALA A 146 -2.17 -8.54 -1.83
C ALA A 146 -2.81 -8.26 -0.46
N ASP A 147 -3.34 -9.30 0.17
CA ASP A 147 -3.79 -9.28 1.56
C ASP A 147 -2.59 -9.52 2.46
N VAL A 148 -2.16 -8.47 3.16
CA VAL A 148 -1.06 -8.53 4.13
C VAL A 148 -1.57 -8.55 5.56
N HIS A 149 -0.80 -9.23 6.40
CA HIS A 149 -1.02 -9.21 7.84
C HIS A 149 0.14 -8.53 8.57
N TYR A 150 -0.14 -7.36 9.17
CA TYR A 150 0.75 -6.67 10.12
C TYR A 150 0.43 -7.02 11.57
#